data_AF-A0AAW1CR54-F1
#
_entry.id   AF-A0AAW1CR54-F1
#
_cell.length_a   1.000
_cell.length_b   1.000
_cell.length_c   1.000
_cell.angle_alpha   90.00
_cell.angle_beta   90.00
_cell.angle_gamma   90.00
#
_symmetry.space_group_name_H-M   'P 1'
#
loop_
_entity.id
_entity.type
_entity.pdbx_description
1 polymer ?
#
loop_
_entity_poly.entity_id
_entity_poly.type
_entity_poly.pdbx_seq_one_letter_code
_entity_poly.pdbx_strand_id
1 'polypeptide(L)'
;MESSQFKNADEEYECQLFGYTSSSVHEGLHDLLEQIVGEILASMERRIVSKFQLNERSVAQARVNLHQIYKESIEKHSAEMKGVVQQYFCVPKNVLLPDDELQKKQFTEADEEAIMEKLNASRNKLLALTAFEKKLQEKCDTFLQYKKVSGTITDYSNDFEDFYKNVCEFNKSTVEEISPMNKIVEYFINNFANMKI
;
A
#
# COMPACT_ATOMS: atom_id res chain seq x y z
N MET A 1 -12.50 16.80 16.54
CA MET A 1 -13.89 16.97 16.08
C MET A 1 -14.15 18.47 15.99
N GLU A 2 -13.65 19.09 14.92
CA GLU A 2 -14.03 20.46 14.54
C GLU A 2 -15.11 20.30 13.48
N SER A 3 -16.37 20.35 13.90
CA SER A 3 -17.49 20.14 13.00
C SER A 3 -18.63 21.06 13.40
N SER A 4 -18.66 22.24 12.78
CA SER A 4 -19.72 22.64 11.83
C SER A 4 -19.58 24.13 11.53
N GLN A 5 -18.76 24.50 10.54
CA GLN A 5 -18.82 25.85 9.96
C GLN A 5 -20.06 26.05 9.07
N PHE A 6 -20.80 24.97 8.77
CA PHE A 6 -21.99 24.99 7.94
C PHE A 6 -23.25 24.91 8.80
N LYS A 7 -24.19 25.83 8.57
CA LYS A 7 -25.51 25.84 9.24
C LYS A 7 -26.45 24.77 8.67
N ASN A 8 -26.14 24.19 7.51
CA ASN A 8 -26.94 23.17 6.83
C ASN A 8 -26.04 22.07 6.26
N ALA A 9 -26.40 20.80 6.50
CA ALA A 9 -25.69 19.64 5.95
C ALA A 9 -25.76 19.56 4.42
N ASP A 10 -26.84 20.06 3.81
CA ASP A 10 -26.99 20.11 2.35
C ASP A 10 -25.93 21.04 1.71
N GLU A 11 -25.61 22.18 2.34
CA GLU A 11 -24.59 23.12 1.83
C GLU A 11 -23.16 22.57 1.94
N GLU A 12 -22.89 21.69 2.92
CA GLU A 12 -21.60 21.03 3.04
C GLU A 12 -21.36 20.08 1.86
N TYR A 13 -22.38 19.31 1.48
CA TYR A 13 -22.30 18.39 0.34
C TYR A 13 -22.15 19.14 -0.99
N GLU A 14 -22.89 20.24 -1.16
CA GLU A 14 -22.72 21.16 -2.28
C GLU A 14 -21.29 21.74 -2.33
N CYS A 15 -20.76 22.14 -1.18
CA CYS A 15 -19.41 22.71 -1.08
C CYS A 15 -18.32 21.71 -1.46
N GLN A 16 -18.51 20.42 -1.18
CA GLN A 16 -17.56 19.38 -1.60
C GLN A 16 -17.46 19.28 -3.13
N LEU A 17 -18.58 19.42 -3.84
CA LEU A 17 -18.60 19.40 -5.30
C LEU A 17 -18.10 20.70 -5.92
N PHE A 18 -18.61 21.84 -5.46
CA PHE A 18 -18.40 23.13 -6.12
C PHE A 18 -17.19 23.91 -5.56
N GLY A 19 -16.73 23.60 -4.35
CA GLY A 19 -15.69 24.35 -3.64
C GLY A 19 -16.18 25.65 -2.98
N TYR A 20 -17.49 25.93 -3.06
CA TYR A 20 -18.16 27.08 -2.46
C TYR A 20 -19.61 26.72 -2.15
N THR A 21 -20.25 27.46 -1.24
CA THR A 21 -21.66 27.24 -0.88
C THR A 21 -22.58 28.11 -1.73
N SER A 22 -23.81 27.65 -1.95
CA SER A 22 -24.86 28.45 -2.59
C SER A 22 -25.09 29.79 -1.88
N SER A 23 -24.99 29.82 -0.54
CA SER A 23 -25.02 31.05 0.26
C SER A 23 -23.86 32.00 -0.07
N SER A 24 -22.62 31.50 -0.19
CA SER A 24 -21.46 32.34 -0.55
C SER A 24 -21.56 32.94 -1.96
N VAL A 25 -22.12 32.19 -2.92
CA VAL A 25 -22.37 32.69 -4.28
C VAL A 25 -23.43 33.79 -4.27
N HIS A 26 -24.49 33.61 -3.48
CA HIS A 26 -25.54 34.60 -3.33
C HIS A 26 -25.01 35.90 -2.71
N GLU A 27 -24.22 35.82 -1.64
CA GLU A 27 -23.57 36.99 -1.01
C GLU A 27 -22.62 37.69 -1.99
N GLY A 28 -21.77 36.94 -2.70
CA GLY A 28 -20.87 37.50 -3.69
C GLY A 28 -21.60 38.21 -4.85
N LEU A 29 -22.76 37.67 -5.26
CA LEU A 29 -23.58 38.28 -6.31
C LEU A 29 -24.28 39.55 -5.81
N HIS A 30 -24.74 39.54 -4.55
CA HIS A 30 -25.28 40.73 -3.90
C HIS A 30 -24.25 41.87 -3.84
N ASP A 31 -23.04 41.58 -3.36
CA ASP A 31 -21.95 42.56 -3.24
C ASP A 31 -21.52 43.09 -4.62
N LEU A 32 -21.46 42.22 -5.63
CA LEU A 32 -21.15 42.60 -7.00
C LEU A 32 -22.21 43.57 -7.57
N LEU A 33 -23.50 43.32 -7.33
CA LEU A 33 -24.56 44.22 -7.76
C LEU A 33 -24.47 45.59 -7.07
N GLU A 34 -24.20 45.62 -5.77
CA GLU A 34 -24.02 46.88 -5.02
C GLU A 34 -22.83 47.66 -5.58
N GLN A 35 -21.71 46.99 -5.87
CA GLN A 35 -20.53 47.61 -6.48
C GLN A 35 -20.86 48.21 -7.86
N ILE A 36 -21.48 47.43 -8.75
CA ILE A 36 -21.81 47.87 -10.12
C ILE A 36 -22.73 49.10 -10.09
N VAL A 37 -23.77 49.08 -9.26
CA VAL A 37 -24.67 50.22 -9.10
C VAL A 37 -23.92 51.45 -8.60
N GLY A 38 -23.06 51.28 -7.59
CA GLY A 38 -22.22 52.35 -7.06
C GLY A 38 -21.33 52.98 -8.13
N GLU A 39 -20.66 52.16 -8.94
CA GLU A 39 -19.78 52.62 -10.04
C GLU A 39 -20.55 53.36 -11.13
N ILE A 40 -21.71 52.84 -11.54
CA ILE A 40 -22.58 53.49 -12.53
C ILE A 40 -23.03 54.85 -12.02
N LEU A 41 -23.54 54.93 -10.78
CA LEU A 41 -24.02 56.18 -10.19
C LEU A 41 -22.91 57.21 -10.03
N ALA A 42 -21.70 56.80 -9.63
CA ALA A 42 -20.53 57.67 -9.55
C ALA A 42 -20.05 58.16 -10.94
N SER A 43 -20.16 57.30 -11.97
CA SER A 43 -19.88 57.69 -13.35
C SER A 43 -20.91 58.70 -13.88
N MET A 44 -22.19 58.49 -13.57
CA MET A 44 -23.28 59.41 -13.95
C MET A 44 -23.12 60.78 -13.29
N GLU A 45 -22.83 60.82 -11.99
CA GLU A 45 -22.54 62.06 -11.26
C GLU A 45 -21.43 62.88 -11.94
N ARG A 46 -20.27 62.25 -12.19
CA ARG A 46 -19.13 62.93 -12.86
C ARG A 46 -19.51 63.50 -14.22
N ARG A 47 -20.29 62.76 -15.01
CA ARG A 47 -20.74 63.20 -16.34
C ARG A 47 -21.74 64.35 -16.26
N ILE A 48 -22.66 64.31 -15.29
CA ILE A 48 -23.67 65.36 -15.10
C ILE A 48 -23.02 66.65 -14.62
N VAL A 49 -22.16 66.58 -13.61
CA VAL A 49 -21.43 67.74 -13.06
C VAL A 49 -20.56 68.38 -14.15
N SER A 50 -19.79 67.58 -14.89
CA SER A 50 -18.91 68.11 -15.94
C SER A 50 -19.66 68.71 -17.13
N LYS A 51 -20.75 68.09 -17.59
CA LYS A 51 -21.48 68.54 -18.78
C LYS A 51 -22.38 69.75 -18.54
N PHE A 52 -23.00 69.82 -17.37
CA PHE A 52 -24.01 70.84 -17.07
C PHE A 52 -23.55 71.87 -16.03
N GLN A 53 -22.31 71.76 -15.52
CA GLN A 53 -21.74 72.65 -14.50
C GLN A 53 -22.66 72.82 -13.29
N LEU A 54 -23.37 71.75 -12.92
CA LEU A 54 -24.29 71.75 -11.80
C LEU A 54 -23.54 71.75 -10.47
N ASN A 55 -24.21 72.22 -9.42
CA ASN A 55 -23.67 72.17 -8.06
C ASN A 55 -23.41 70.70 -7.65
N GLU A 56 -22.14 70.38 -7.42
CA GLU A 56 -21.70 69.04 -7.06
C GLU A 56 -22.43 68.47 -5.83
N ARG A 57 -22.77 69.32 -4.84
CA ARG A 57 -23.50 68.87 -3.64
C ARG A 57 -24.91 68.37 -3.94
N SER A 58 -25.65 69.00 -4.85
CA SER A 58 -27.01 68.57 -5.15
C SER A 58 -27.03 67.28 -5.95
N VAL A 59 -26.05 67.10 -6.86
CA VAL A 59 -25.89 65.87 -7.63
C VAL A 59 -25.42 64.71 -6.72
N ALA A 60 -24.50 64.98 -5.79
CA ALA A 60 -24.05 64.00 -4.80
C ALA A 60 -25.20 63.52 -3.89
N GLN A 61 -26.09 64.42 -3.45
CA GLN A 61 -27.25 64.03 -2.67
C GLN A 61 -28.22 63.16 -3.47
N ALA A 62 -28.46 63.51 -4.74
CA ALA A 62 -29.30 62.70 -5.63
C ALA A 62 -28.69 61.29 -5.86
N ARG A 63 -27.37 61.19 -5.97
CA ARG A 63 -26.65 59.91 -6.03
C ARG A 63 -26.91 59.05 -4.80
N VAL A 64 -26.77 59.62 -3.61
CA VAL A 64 -27.02 58.89 -2.35
C VAL A 64 -28.45 58.38 -2.28
N ASN A 65 -29.42 59.22 -2.63
CA ASN A 65 -30.84 58.83 -2.64
C ASN A 65 -31.12 57.70 -3.66
N LEU A 66 -30.58 57.80 -4.87
CA LEU A 66 -30.71 56.75 -5.89
C LEU A 66 -30.06 55.45 -5.46
N HIS A 67 -28.85 55.52 -4.88
CA HIS A 67 -28.15 54.35 -4.36
C HIS A 67 -28.96 53.63 -3.30
N GLN A 68 -29.59 54.38 -2.38
CA GLN A 68 -30.46 53.82 -1.36
C GLN A 68 -31.68 53.09 -1.95
N ILE A 69 -32.34 53.69 -2.94
CA ILE A 69 -33.49 53.07 -3.63
C ILE A 69 -33.07 51.76 -4.33
N TYR A 70 -31.91 51.75 -4.99
CA TYR A 70 -31.40 50.54 -5.62
C TYR A 70 -31.04 49.47 -4.60
N LYS A 71 -30.43 49.84 -3.48
CA LYS A 71 -30.11 48.91 -2.39
C LYS A 71 -31.37 48.25 -1.83
N GLU A 72 -32.42 49.03 -1.56
CA GLU A 72 -33.72 48.51 -1.13
C GLU A 72 -34.35 47.58 -2.17
N SER A 73 -34.19 47.90 -3.46
CA SER A 73 -34.65 47.05 -4.55
C SER A 73 -33.87 45.73 -4.64
N ILE A 74 -32.55 45.75 -4.49
CA ILE A 74 -31.71 44.54 -4.47
C ILE A 74 -32.12 43.65 -3.28
N GLU A 75 -32.26 44.23 -2.09
CA GLU A 75 -32.67 43.51 -0.89
C GLU A 75 -34.05 42.87 -1.06
N LYS A 76 -35.00 43.59 -1.64
CA LYS A 76 -36.36 43.09 -1.93
C LYS A 76 -36.34 41.83 -2.79
N HIS A 77 -35.45 41.75 -3.79
CA HIS A 77 -35.36 40.61 -4.70
C HIS A 77 -34.28 39.59 -4.27
N SER A 78 -33.61 39.83 -3.14
CA SER A 78 -32.53 38.99 -2.64
C SER A 78 -32.99 37.55 -2.37
N ALA A 79 -34.19 37.37 -1.83
CA ALA A 79 -34.76 36.05 -1.59
C ALA A 79 -35.01 35.26 -2.90
N GLU A 80 -35.51 35.92 -3.95
CA GLU A 80 -35.72 35.30 -5.26
C GLU A 80 -34.38 34.93 -5.90
N MET A 81 -33.41 35.83 -5.82
CA MET A 81 -32.04 35.61 -6.28
C MET A 81 -31.39 34.41 -5.59
N LYS A 82 -31.57 34.29 -4.26
CA LYS A 82 -31.12 33.12 -3.50
C LYS A 82 -31.78 31.84 -4.00
N GLY A 83 -33.09 31.86 -4.28
CA GLY A 83 -33.80 30.71 -4.84
C GLY A 83 -33.25 30.27 -6.20
N VAL A 84 -32.93 31.21 -7.08
CA VAL A 84 -32.30 30.92 -8.37
C VAL A 84 -30.90 30.32 -8.18
N VAL A 85 -30.07 30.89 -7.31
CA VAL A 85 -28.73 30.35 -7.01
C VAL A 85 -28.86 28.92 -6.48
N GLN A 86 -29.77 28.66 -5.55
CA GLN A 86 -30.00 27.31 -5.03
C GLN A 86 -30.44 26.32 -6.11
N GLN A 87 -31.20 26.76 -7.13
CA GLN A 87 -31.62 25.87 -8.22
C GLN A 87 -30.43 25.36 -9.06
N TYR A 88 -29.39 26.18 -9.24
CA TYR A 88 -28.22 25.82 -10.06
C TYR A 88 -27.06 25.26 -9.25
N PHE A 89 -26.93 25.66 -7.99
CA PHE A 89 -25.83 25.28 -7.10
C PHE A 89 -26.31 24.33 -6.00
N CYS A 90 -27.27 23.45 -6.30
CA CYS A 90 -27.65 22.36 -5.41
C CYS A 90 -27.29 21.00 -5.97
N VAL A 91 -26.95 20.09 -5.07
CA VAL A 91 -26.83 18.67 -5.36
C VAL A 91 -28.15 18.00 -4.99
N PRO A 92 -28.84 17.34 -5.93
CA PRO A 92 -30.09 16.65 -5.61
C PRO A 92 -29.85 15.56 -4.56
N LYS A 93 -30.77 15.42 -3.59
CA LYS A 93 -30.64 14.47 -2.47
C LYS A 93 -30.57 13.00 -2.89
N ASN A 94 -31.00 12.69 -4.11
CA ASN A 94 -30.95 11.36 -4.71
C ASN A 94 -29.68 11.11 -5.54
N VAL A 95 -28.77 12.08 -5.62
CA VAL A 95 -27.53 11.99 -6.36
C VAL A 95 -26.38 11.84 -5.37
N LEU A 96 -25.60 10.79 -5.58
CA LEU A 96 -24.36 10.55 -4.86
C LEU A 96 -23.20 11.04 -5.74
N LEU A 97 -22.27 11.78 -5.16
CA LEU A 97 -21.09 12.26 -5.86
C LEU A 97 -20.20 11.08 -6.29
N PRO A 98 -19.41 11.23 -7.37
CA PRO A 98 -18.52 10.18 -7.84
C PRO A 98 -17.50 9.72 -6.79
N ASP A 99 -17.06 10.64 -5.94
CA ASP A 99 -16.07 10.33 -4.89
C ASP A 99 -16.68 9.49 -3.76
N ASP A 100 -18.01 9.52 -3.62
CA ASP A 100 -18.75 8.77 -2.61
C ASP A 100 -19.28 7.43 -3.13
N GLU A 101 -18.90 6.97 -4.32
CA GLU A 101 -19.42 5.71 -4.87
C GLU A 101 -19.24 4.50 -3.94
N LEU A 102 -18.18 4.50 -3.13
CA LEU A 102 -17.94 3.47 -2.12
C LEU A 102 -19.00 3.46 -1.02
N GLN A 103 -19.64 4.60 -0.73
CA GLN A 103 -20.72 4.73 0.23
C GLN A 103 -22.05 4.16 -0.28
N LYS A 104 -22.18 3.82 -1.58
CA LYS A 104 -23.37 3.13 -2.12
C LYS A 104 -23.65 1.84 -1.36
N LYS A 105 -22.59 1.17 -0.90
CA LYS A 105 -22.69 0.02 -0.01
C LYS A 105 -22.23 0.44 1.37
N GLN A 106 -23.19 0.62 2.28
CA GLN A 106 -22.87 0.85 3.68
C GLN A 106 -22.37 -0.45 4.31
N PHE A 107 -21.20 -0.39 4.92
CA PHE A 107 -20.68 -1.45 5.75
C PHE A 107 -21.10 -1.19 7.19
N THR A 108 -21.65 -2.20 7.83
CA THR A 108 -21.99 -2.12 9.26
C THR A 108 -20.75 -2.36 10.11
N GLU A 109 -20.78 -1.92 11.37
CA GLU A 109 -19.71 -2.24 12.34
C GLU A 109 -19.49 -3.76 12.45
N ALA A 110 -20.56 -4.54 12.39
CA ALA A 110 -20.48 -6.00 12.38
C ALA A 110 -19.75 -6.56 11.15
N ASP A 111 -19.89 -5.94 9.98
CA ASP A 111 -19.14 -6.33 8.78
C ASP A 111 -17.64 -6.03 8.97
N GLU A 112 -17.32 -4.89 9.57
CA GLU A 112 -15.94 -4.49 9.85
C GLU A 112 -15.27 -5.44 10.85
N GLU A 113 -15.96 -5.76 11.95
CA GLU A 113 -15.50 -6.74 12.95
C GLU A 113 -15.27 -8.11 12.30
N ALA A 114 -16.20 -8.59 11.47
CA ALA A 114 -16.06 -9.87 10.78
C ALA A 114 -14.85 -9.89 9.81
N ILE A 115 -14.54 -8.77 9.15
CA ILE A 115 -13.36 -8.63 8.29
C ILE A 115 -12.09 -8.64 9.15
N MET A 116 -12.07 -7.91 10.27
CA MET A 116 -10.94 -7.89 11.20
C MET A 116 -10.65 -9.27 11.79
N GLU A 117 -11.67 -10.02 12.19
CA GLU A 117 -11.51 -11.39 12.69
C GLU A 117 -10.90 -12.31 11.63
N LYS A 118 -11.39 -12.25 10.39
CA LYS A 118 -10.84 -13.03 9.26
C LYS A 118 -9.39 -12.65 8.97
N LEU A 119 -9.06 -11.37 9.05
CA LEU A 119 -7.71 -10.87 8.85
C LEU A 119 -6.77 -11.42 9.93
N ASN A 120 -7.19 -11.35 11.20
CA ASN A 120 -6.42 -11.87 12.33
C ASN A 120 -6.22 -13.39 12.25
N ALA A 121 -7.27 -14.14 11.92
CA ALA A 121 -7.19 -15.58 11.71
C ALA A 121 -6.21 -15.93 10.58
N SER A 122 -6.26 -15.20 9.47
CA SER A 122 -5.36 -15.40 8.32
C SER A 122 -3.91 -15.07 8.68
N ARG A 123 -3.68 -13.98 9.42
CA ARG A 123 -2.36 -13.59 9.92
C ARG A 123 -1.76 -14.66 10.82
N ASN A 124 -2.54 -15.17 11.78
CA ASN A 124 -2.10 -16.23 12.69
C ASN A 124 -1.77 -17.52 11.95
N LYS A 125 -2.58 -17.89 10.95
CA LYS A 125 -2.31 -19.04 10.07
C LYS A 125 -1.01 -18.86 9.31
N LEU A 126 -0.76 -17.67 8.76
CA LEU A 126 0.48 -17.36 8.03
C LEU A 126 1.70 -17.48 8.95
N LEU A 127 1.65 -16.91 10.15
CA LEU A 127 2.72 -17.02 11.14
C LEU A 127 3.02 -18.49 11.50
N ALA A 128 1.98 -19.30 11.70
CA ALA A 128 2.13 -20.72 11.99
C ALA A 128 2.77 -21.49 10.81
N LEU A 129 2.36 -21.19 9.57
CA LEU A 129 2.94 -21.79 8.36
C LEU A 129 4.40 -21.41 8.19
N THR A 130 4.76 -20.15 8.39
CA THR A 130 6.16 -19.69 8.31
C THR A 130 7.03 -20.36 9.38
N ALA A 131 6.53 -20.51 10.60
CA ALA A 131 7.25 -21.22 11.65
C ALA A 131 7.42 -22.71 11.32
N PHE A 132 6.41 -23.33 10.72
CA PHE A 132 6.46 -24.71 10.27
C PHE A 132 7.44 -24.92 9.12
N GLU A 133 7.42 -24.04 8.11
CA GLU A 133 8.36 -24.02 6.99
C GLU A 133 9.80 -23.93 7.49
N LYS A 134 10.08 -23.02 8.43
CA LYS A 134 11.42 -22.92 9.04
C LYS A 134 11.87 -24.22 9.68
N LYS A 135 10.99 -24.89 10.45
CA LYS A 135 11.30 -26.18 11.07
C LYS A 135 11.53 -27.27 10.03
N LEU A 136 10.77 -27.29 8.94
CA LEU A 136 10.98 -28.22 7.84
C LEU A 136 12.35 -28.01 7.20
N GLN A 137 12.74 -26.76 6.97
CA GLN A 137 14.05 -26.42 6.42
C GLN A 137 15.18 -26.95 7.31
N GLU A 138 15.10 -26.73 8.63
CA GLU A 138 16.07 -27.26 9.60
C GLU A 138 16.18 -28.79 9.54
N LYS A 139 15.05 -29.49 9.39
CA LYS A 139 15.03 -30.96 9.25
C LYS A 139 15.65 -31.41 7.93
N CYS A 140 15.35 -30.75 6.82
CA CYS A 140 15.97 -31.03 5.52
C CYS A 140 17.49 -30.86 5.58
N ASP A 141 17.97 -29.78 6.19
CA ASP A 141 19.41 -29.53 6.36
C ASP A 141 20.08 -30.63 7.19
N THR A 142 19.40 -31.09 8.25
CA THR A 142 19.85 -32.23 9.07
C THR A 142 19.92 -33.52 8.26
N PHE A 143 18.90 -33.82 7.46
CA PHE A 143 18.90 -34.99 6.57
C PHE A 143 20.04 -34.94 5.54
N LEU A 144 20.33 -33.77 4.99
CA LEU A 144 21.46 -33.58 4.08
C LEU A 144 22.79 -33.85 4.78
N GLN A 145 22.94 -33.46 6.04
CA GLN A 145 24.13 -33.81 6.84
C GLN A 145 24.24 -35.33 7.05
N TYR A 146 23.17 -36.00 7.45
CA TYR A 146 23.17 -37.46 7.60
C TYR A 146 23.51 -38.18 6.29
N LYS A 147 23.00 -37.70 5.16
CA LYS A 147 23.32 -38.26 3.83
C LYS A 147 24.82 -38.13 3.53
N LYS A 148 25.45 -37.00 3.86
CA LYS A 148 26.90 -36.84 3.70
C LYS A 148 27.68 -37.83 4.54
N VAL A 149 27.32 -38.00 5.82
CA VAL A 149 27.96 -38.97 6.72
C VAL A 149 27.79 -40.40 6.20
N SER A 150 26.60 -40.78 5.77
CA SER A 150 26.35 -42.10 5.17
C SER A 150 27.21 -42.34 3.92
N GLY A 151 27.42 -41.31 3.10
CA GLY A 151 28.34 -41.38 1.96
C GLY A 151 29.76 -41.69 2.42
N THR A 152 30.29 -40.93 3.38
CA THR A 152 31.65 -41.17 3.90
C THR A 152 31.82 -42.56 4.53
N ILE A 153 30.81 -43.09 5.23
CA ILE A 153 30.86 -44.46 5.77
C ILE A 153 30.92 -45.49 4.63
N THR A 154 30.19 -45.25 3.54
CA THR A 154 30.21 -46.12 2.36
C THR A 154 31.59 -46.10 1.72
N ASP A 155 32.19 -44.92 1.58
CA ASP A 155 33.55 -44.76 1.04
C ASP A 155 34.58 -45.52 1.90
N TYR A 156 34.54 -45.37 3.23
CA TYR A 156 35.41 -46.13 4.14
C TYR A 156 35.20 -47.64 4.08
N SER A 157 33.95 -48.09 3.87
CA SER A 157 33.65 -49.51 3.72
C SER A 157 34.29 -50.08 2.45
N ASN A 158 34.23 -49.33 1.34
CA ASN A 158 34.88 -49.72 0.09
C ASN A 158 36.40 -49.75 0.23
N ASP A 159 37.00 -48.73 0.87
CA ASP A 159 38.44 -48.68 1.14
C ASP A 159 38.90 -49.87 1.98
N PHE A 160 38.11 -50.27 2.97
CA PHE A 160 38.39 -51.43 3.81
C PHE A 160 38.31 -52.74 3.03
N GLU A 161 37.31 -52.90 2.16
CA GLU A 161 37.21 -54.07 1.27
C GLU A 161 38.41 -54.18 0.33
N ASP A 162 38.86 -53.06 -0.25
CA ASP A 162 40.02 -53.04 -1.14
C ASP A 162 41.33 -53.30 -0.38
N PHE A 163 41.48 -52.74 0.83
CA PHE A 163 42.59 -53.10 1.73
C PHE A 163 42.60 -54.60 2.03
N TYR A 164 41.44 -55.18 2.36
CA TYR A 164 41.33 -56.61 2.65
C TYR A 164 41.73 -57.48 1.46
N LYS A 165 41.28 -57.13 0.25
CA LYS A 165 41.70 -57.81 -1.00
C LYS A 165 43.22 -57.75 -1.17
N ASN A 166 43.82 -56.57 -1.01
CA ASN A 166 45.27 -56.38 -1.13
C ASN A 166 46.05 -57.23 -0.11
N VAL A 167 45.59 -57.31 1.15
CA VAL A 167 46.21 -58.17 2.18
C VAL A 167 46.11 -59.65 1.81
N CYS A 168 44.95 -60.09 1.29
CA CYS A 168 44.78 -61.46 0.81
C CYS A 168 45.71 -61.78 -0.37
N GLU A 169 45.90 -60.86 -1.30
CA GLU A 169 46.82 -61.01 -2.43
C GLU A 169 48.29 -61.03 -1.97
N PHE A 170 48.68 -60.13 -1.07
CA PHE A 170 50.03 -60.12 -0.49
C PHE A 170 50.34 -61.43 0.24
N ASN A 171 49.40 -61.94 1.05
CA ASN A 171 49.57 -63.22 1.74
C ASN A 171 49.70 -64.38 0.76
N LYS A 172 48.95 -64.40 -0.35
CA LYS A 172 49.10 -65.40 -1.41
C LYS A 172 50.50 -65.33 -2.04
N SER A 173 50.96 -64.14 -2.43
CA SER A 173 52.28 -63.92 -3.01
C SER A 173 53.41 -64.34 -2.04
N THR A 174 53.28 -64.03 -0.75
CA THR A 174 54.27 -64.40 0.27
C THR A 174 54.34 -65.92 0.48
N VAL A 175 53.18 -66.60 0.47
CA VAL A 175 53.12 -68.07 0.55
C VAL A 175 53.72 -68.72 -0.71
N GLU A 176 53.52 -68.11 -1.88
CA GLU A 176 54.12 -68.56 -3.14
C GLU A 176 55.64 -68.35 -3.21
N GLU A 177 56.18 -67.29 -2.60
CA GLU A 177 57.63 -67.03 -2.50
C GLU A 177 58.33 -67.90 -1.43
N ILE A 178 57.65 -68.25 -0.34
CA ILE A 178 58.18 -69.17 0.69
C ILE A 178 58.17 -70.63 0.19
N SER A 179 57.29 -70.97 -0.76
CA SER A 179 57.20 -72.31 -1.36
C SER A 179 58.51 -72.82 -2.01
N PRO A 180 59.23 -72.04 -2.84
CA PRO A 180 60.54 -72.45 -3.34
C PRO A 180 61.63 -72.45 -2.26
N MET A 181 61.59 -71.56 -1.25
CA MET A 181 62.53 -71.62 -0.12
C MET A 181 62.37 -72.93 0.68
N ASN A 182 61.14 -73.37 0.94
CA ASN A 182 60.90 -74.64 1.63
C ASN A 182 61.39 -75.84 0.80
N LYS A 183 61.25 -75.81 -0.53
CA LYS A 183 61.82 -76.83 -1.42
C LYS A 183 63.35 -76.83 -1.43
N ILE A 184 63.98 -75.65 -1.33
CA ILE A 184 65.44 -75.54 -1.21
C ILE A 184 65.91 -76.09 0.14
N VAL A 185 65.22 -75.76 1.24
CA VAL A 185 65.53 -76.28 2.57
C VAL A 185 65.35 -77.81 2.63
N GLU A 186 64.26 -78.35 2.06
CA GLU A 186 64.08 -79.80 1.95
C GLU A 186 65.14 -80.47 1.07
N TYR A 187 65.57 -79.83 -0.03
CA TYR A 187 66.66 -80.31 -0.87
C TYR A 187 68.00 -80.35 -0.11
N PHE A 188 68.30 -79.32 0.68
CA PHE A 188 69.50 -79.29 1.53
C PHE A 188 69.45 -80.35 2.64
N ILE A 189 68.30 -80.52 3.30
CA ILE A 189 68.11 -81.55 4.33
C ILE A 189 68.29 -82.96 3.74
N ASN A 190 67.69 -83.23 2.57
CA ASN A 190 67.79 -84.53 1.91
C ASN A 190 69.20 -84.83 1.36
N ASN A 191 69.94 -83.83 0.87
CA ASN A 191 71.34 -84.01 0.47
C ASN A 191 72.29 -84.20 1.66
N PHE A 192 72.06 -83.51 2.78
CA PHE A 192 72.83 -83.74 4.00
C PHE A 192 72.59 -85.14 4.59
N ALA A 193 71.37 -85.65 4.54
CA ALA A 193 71.04 -87.01 4.99
C ALA A 193 71.70 -88.11 4.14
N ASN A 194 72.01 -87.81 2.87
CA ASN A 194 72.64 -88.76 1.93
C ASN A 194 74.18 -88.63 1.87
N MET A 195 74.77 -87.57 2.43
CA MET A 195 76.22 -87.51 2.70
C MET A 195 76.56 -88.26 3.99
N LYS A 196 76.44 -89.59 3.94
CA LYS A 196 77.17 -90.48 4.86
C LYS A 196 78.50 -90.85 4.21
N ILE A 197 79.59 -90.27 4.69
CA ILE A 197 80.94 -90.84 4.63
C ILE A 197 81.46 -90.88 6.06
#